data_AF-A0A7X5FAR5-F1
#
_entry.id   AF-A0A7X5FAR5-F1
#
_cell.length_a   1.000
_cell.length_b   1.000
_cell.length_c   1.000
_cell.angle_alpha   90.00
_cell.angle_beta   90.00
_cell.angle_gamma   90.00
#
_symmetry.space_group_name_H-M   'P 1'
#
loop_
_entity.id
_entity.type
_entity.pdbx_description
1 polymer ?
#
loop_
_entity_poly.entity_id
_entity_poly.type
_entity_poly.pdbx_seq_one_letter_code
_entity_poly.pdbx_strand_id
1 'polypeptide(L)'
;MDIKQIIDYVANNGISDLHLIAGKPIFIRQNGQMQAMGEAVPKEFIETSVAQMLTPIQLQTLKSDRQVDFMFSQGEHRLRGNAFFTNTGLSACFRVIMPRVPEFNTIGFPAFVEEKLVSASSGLVLVVGPTGQGKSTTLASLLQARALARPQHILTIEDPIEYLIQSHDSVVQQREIGRDVLDYEAGIIGSLREDPDVLMIGEIRNQSTMASTLTLAETGHMVMGTLHTNTAVQTITRFLDSFTPEQRPQVRSQLASNLSMIISQRLVPRANGEGRVLAFEILTMNYAIANYIRQDKIFQIPNVMQTDSSGQMILFEQSLVSLVMSKQITNEVAYEYATDKNQLKALFELNNIS
;
A
#
# COMPACT_ATOMS: atom_id res chain seq x y z
N MET A 1 -13.62 -6.37 31.97
CA MET A 1 -12.98 -5.99 30.69
C MET A 1 -13.66 -4.75 30.18
N ASP A 2 -12.91 -3.68 29.95
CA ASP A 2 -13.39 -2.46 29.28
C ASP A 2 -12.89 -2.48 27.83
N ILE A 3 -13.78 -2.24 26.88
CA ILE A 3 -13.43 -2.23 25.46
C ILE A 3 -12.41 -1.14 25.13
N LYS A 4 -12.42 -0.01 25.85
CA LYS A 4 -11.45 1.07 25.66
C LYS A 4 -10.03 0.62 26.00
N GLN A 5 -9.86 -0.09 27.12
CA GLN A 5 -8.57 -0.67 27.51
C GLN A 5 -8.07 -1.73 26.51
N ILE A 6 -8.98 -2.52 25.94
CA ILE A 6 -8.65 -3.50 24.91
C ILE A 6 -8.18 -2.79 23.63
N ILE A 7 -8.85 -1.71 23.25
CA ILE A 7 -8.44 -0.88 22.10
C ILE A 7 -7.05 -0.28 22.33
N ASP A 8 -6.80 0.30 23.51
CA ASP A 8 -5.48 0.87 23.84
C ASP A 8 -4.40 -0.22 23.79
N TYR A 9 -4.67 -1.41 24.30
CA TYR A 9 -3.76 -2.56 24.20
C TYR A 9 -3.50 -2.95 22.73
N VAL A 10 -4.56 -3.08 21.93
CA VAL A 10 -4.50 -3.45 20.51
C VAL A 10 -3.65 -2.44 19.72
N ALA A 11 -3.91 -1.14 19.91
CA ALA A 11 -3.21 -0.09 19.20
C ALA A 11 -1.72 0.02 19.58
N ASN A 12 -1.37 -0.26 20.84
CA ASN A 12 0.01 -0.13 21.33
C ASN A 12 0.88 -1.38 21.12
N ASN A 13 0.30 -2.53 20.76
CA ASN A 13 1.04 -3.79 20.61
C ASN A 13 1.16 -4.26 19.14
N GLY A 14 1.00 -3.35 18.17
CA GLY A 14 1.15 -3.67 16.75
C GLY A 14 0.13 -4.70 16.24
N ILE A 15 -1.05 -4.73 16.84
CA ILE A 15 -2.17 -5.59 16.41
C ILE A 15 -2.94 -4.84 15.34
N SER A 16 -3.14 -5.47 14.18
CA SER A 16 -3.80 -4.83 13.02
C SER A 16 -5.32 -4.89 13.10
N ASP A 17 -5.86 -6.01 13.58
CA ASP A 17 -7.30 -6.25 13.62
C ASP A 17 -7.73 -6.89 14.96
N LEU A 18 -8.93 -6.54 15.42
CA LEU A 18 -9.58 -7.03 16.63
C LEU A 18 -10.96 -7.58 16.27
N HIS A 19 -11.29 -8.79 16.69
CA HIS A 19 -12.56 -9.46 16.41
C HIS A 19 -13.26 -9.86 17.71
N LEU A 20 -14.50 -9.43 17.87
CA LEU A 20 -15.38 -9.76 18.98
C LEU A 20 -16.50 -10.69 18.50
N ILE A 21 -16.58 -11.89 19.08
CA ILE A 21 -17.56 -12.92 18.75
C ILE A 21 -18.13 -13.48 20.05
N ALA A 22 -19.45 -13.56 20.16
CA ALA A 22 -20.11 -14.01 21.38
C ALA A 22 -19.73 -15.46 21.74
N GLY A 23 -19.37 -15.69 23.00
CA GLY A 23 -19.00 -17.02 23.50
C GLY A 23 -17.64 -17.52 23.01
N LYS A 24 -16.81 -16.66 22.42
CA LYS A 24 -15.45 -16.97 22.00
C LYS A 24 -14.45 -16.00 22.62
N PRO A 25 -13.17 -16.38 22.73
CA PRO A 25 -12.11 -15.43 23.05
C PRO A 25 -12.09 -14.27 22.05
N ILE A 26 -11.48 -13.17 22.48
CA ILE A 26 -11.16 -12.08 21.56
C ILE A 26 -10.11 -12.61 20.58
N PHE A 27 -10.37 -12.48 19.28
CA PHE A 27 -9.37 -12.80 18.28
C PHE A 27 -8.67 -11.53 17.82
N ILE A 28 -7.35 -11.58 17.73
CA ILE A 28 -6.51 -10.49 17.26
C ILE A 28 -5.69 -10.95 16.06
N ARG A 29 -5.41 -10.04 15.14
CA ARG A 29 -4.42 -10.25 14.08
C ARG A 29 -3.14 -9.51 14.41
N GLN A 30 -2.07 -10.24 14.66
CA GLN A 30 -0.75 -9.68 14.90
C GLN A 30 0.23 -10.30 13.90
N ASN A 31 1.03 -9.47 13.22
CA ASN A 31 1.98 -9.92 12.18
C ASN A 31 1.34 -10.80 11.08
N GLY A 32 0.07 -10.52 10.75
CA GLY A 32 -0.69 -11.27 9.75
C GLY A 32 -1.34 -12.57 10.25
N GLN A 33 -0.99 -13.05 11.45
CA GLN A 33 -1.49 -14.29 12.03
C GLN A 33 -2.65 -14.03 12.99
N MET A 34 -3.66 -14.92 12.97
CA MET A 34 -4.80 -14.86 13.88
C MET A 34 -4.47 -15.55 15.21
N GLN A 35 -4.72 -14.88 16.33
CA GLN A 35 -4.44 -15.39 17.67
C GLN A 35 -5.62 -15.13 18.60
N ALA A 36 -5.88 -16.06 19.53
CA ALA A 36 -6.88 -15.88 20.57
C ALA A 36 -6.25 -15.18 21.79
N MET A 37 -6.95 -14.21 22.37
CA MET A 37 -6.53 -13.42 23.51
C MET A 37 -7.57 -13.53 24.63
N GLY A 38 -7.16 -14.11 25.76
CA GLY A 38 -7.99 -14.24 26.96
C GLY A 38 -9.09 -15.30 26.86
N GLU A 39 -10.11 -15.15 27.71
CA GLU A 39 -11.25 -16.06 27.81
C GLU A 39 -12.43 -15.62 26.93
N ALA A 40 -13.44 -16.48 26.85
CA ALA A 40 -14.64 -16.20 26.08
C ALA A 40 -15.40 -14.95 26.57
N VAL A 41 -15.76 -14.06 25.65
CA VAL A 41 -16.53 -12.85 25.98
C VAL A 41 -18.04 -13.12 25.89
N PRO A 42 -18.85 -12.62 26.85
CA PRO A 42 -20.29 -12.77 26.81
C PRO A 42 -20.92 -11.87 25.75
N LYS A 43 -22.10 -12.25 25.25
CA LYS A 43 -22.86 -11.48 24.27
C LYS A 43 -23.12 -10.04 24.73
N GLU A 44 -23.48 -9.86 26.00
CA GLU A 44 -23.77 -8.56 26.60
C GLU A 44 -22.57 -7.59 26.57
N PHE A 45 -21.35 -8.13 26.68
CA PHE A 45 -20.13 -7.31 26.54
C PHE A 45 -20.01 -6.72 25.14
N ILE A 46 -20.32 -7.49 24.10
CA ILE A 46 -20.24 -7.04 22.70
C ILE A 46 -21.34 -6.01 22.43
N GLU A 47 -22.58 -6.28 22.87
CA GLU A 47 -23.70 -5.35 22.71
C GLU A 47 -23.43 -4.01 23.39
N THR A 48 -22.91 -4.03 24.61
CA THR A 48 -22.54 -2.82 25.35
C THR A 48 -21.38 -2.09 24.67
N SER A 49 -20.35 -2.82 24.23
CA SER A 49 -19.17 -2.24 23.57
C SER A 49 -19.54 -1.55 22.27
N VAL A 50 -20.31 -2.21 21.40
CA VAL A 50 -20.76 -1.64 20.12
C VAL A 50 -21.67 -0.44 20.36
N ALA A 51 -22.60 -0.51 21.30
CA ALA A 51 -23.50 0.60 21.61
C ALA A 51 -22.77 1.86 22.12
N GLN A 52 -21.64 1.70 22.82
CA GLN A 52 -20.81 2.82 23.27
C GLN A 52 -20.02 3.49 22.13
N MET A 53 -19.80 2.79 21.02
CA MET A 53 -18.98 3.28 19.91
C MET A 53 -19.81 3.90 18.79
N LEU A 54 -21.05 3.45 18.62
CA LEU A 54 -21.94 3.91 17.55
C LEU A 54 -22.66 5.20 17.93
N THR A 55 -22.81 6.09 16.95
CA THR A 55 -23.77 7.20 17.05
C THR A 55 -25.22 6.67 17.04
N PRO A 56 -26.21 7.44 17.51
CA PRO A 56 -27.61 7.02 17.48
C PRO A 56 -28.12 6.63 16.08
N ILE A 57 -27.64 7.32 15.04
CA ILE A 57 -27.98 7.03 13.64
C ILE A 57 -27.38 5.68 13.23
N GLN A 58 -26.09 5.46 13.47
CA GLN A 58 -25.44 4.19 13.16
C GLN A 58 -26.04 3.01 13.93
N LEU A 59 -26.48 3.23 15.17
CA LEU A 59 -27.18 2.21 15.94
C LEU A 59 -28.54 1.85 15.33
N GLN A 60 -29.26 2.83 14.75
CA GLN A 60 -30.46 2.55 13.97
C GLN A 60 -30.14 1.77 12.70
N THR A 61 -29.12 2.18 11.95
CA THR A 61 -28.63 1.46 10.76
C THR A 61 -28.27 0.01 11.08
N LEU A 62 -27.54 -0.23 12.17
CA LEU A 62 -27.21 -1.59 12.60
C LEU A 62 -28.47 -2.43 12.88
N LYS A 63 -29.52 -1.82 13.44
CA LYS A 63 -30.78 -2.51 13.73
C LYS A 63 -31.59 -2.81 12.47
N SER A 64 -31.66 -1.87 11.53
CA SER A 64 -32.42 -2.02 10.28
C SER A 64 -31.70 -2.90 9.27
N ASP A 65 -30.43 -2.61 9.02
CA ASP A 65 -29.64 -3.16 7.91
C ASP A 65 -28.83 -4.37 8.36
N ARG A 66 -28.85 -4.67 9.67
CA ARG A 66 -28.14 -5.79 10.32
C ARG A 66 -26.61 -5.71 10.24
N GLN A 67 -26.08 -4.57 9.78
CA GLN A 67 -24.66 -4.25 9.76
C GLN A 67 -24.44 -2.73 9.72
N VAL A 68 -23.27 -2.26 10.17
CA VAL A 68 -22.86 -0.86 10.03
C VAL A 68 -21.33 -0.73 10.06
N ASP A 69 -20.80 0.06 9.14
CA ASP A 69 -19.41 0.56 9.18
C ASP A 69 -19.36 1.87 9.97
N PHE A 70 -18.31 2.05 10.76
CA PHE A 70 -18.14 3.26 11.57
C PHE A 70 -16.67 3.53 11.87
N MET A 71 -16.41 4.77 12.28
CA MET A 71 -15.12 5.21 12.78
C MET A 71 -15.25 5.47 14.27
N PHE A 72 -14.28 4.98 15.04
CA PHE A 72 -14.22 5.21 16.48
C PHE A 72 -12.84 5.77 16.85
N SER A 73 -12.80 6.70 17.80
CA SER A 73 -11.56 7.30 18.29
C SER A 73 -11.50 7.20 19.81
N GLN A 74 -10.36 6.77 20.32
CA GLN A 74 -10.06 6.63 21.75
C GLN A 74 -8.68 7.26 21.99
N GLY A 75 -8.66 8.47 22.54
CA GLY A 75 -7.43 9.27 22.61
C GLY A 75 -6.86 9.54 21.22
N GLU A 76 -5.60 9.18 20.98
CA GLU A 76 -4.94 9.28 19.67
C GLU A 76 -5.21 8.07 18.76
N HIS A 77 -5.80 6.99 19.29
CA HIS A 77 -6.05 5.77 18.54
C HIS A 77 -7.35 5.88 17.75
N ARG A 78 -7.26 5.63 16.44
CA ARG A 78 -8.41 5.59 15.54
C ARG A 78 -8.62 4.18 15.06
N LEU A 79 -9.88 3.76 14.97
CA LEU A 79 -10.26 2.44 14.49
C LEU A 79 -11.39 2.57 13.49
N ARG A 80 -11.31 1.77 12.43
CA ARG A 80 -12.45 1.46 11.59
C ARG A 80 -13.13 0.23 12.17
N GLY A 81 -14.40 0.35 12.52
CA GLY A 81 -15.24 -0.74 13.01
C GLY A 81 -16.26 -1.17 11.97
N ASN A 82 -16.55 -2.47 11.95
CA ASN A 82 -17.73 -3.02 11.30
C ASN A 82 -18.47 -3.88 12.33
N ALA A 83 -19.71 -3.53 12.64
CA ALA A 83 -20.58 -4.29 13.53
C ALA A 83 -21.69 -4.94 12.71
N PHE A 84 -21.99 -6.22 12.97
CA PHE A 84 -22.90 -7.01 12.15
C PHE A 84 -23.49 -8.19 12.92
N PHE A 85 -24.67 -8.65 12.51
CA PHE A 85 -25.30 -9.82 13.11
C PHE A 85 -24.85 -11.13 12.45
N THR A 86 -24.60 -12.14 13.28
CA THR A 86 -24.24 -13.51 12.89
C THR A 86 -25.21 -14.51 13.50
N ASN A 87 -25.05 -15.81 13.18
CA ASN A 87 -25.79 -16.89 13.85
C ASN A 87 -25.55 -16.96 15.37
N THR A 88 -24.45 -16.37 15.87
CA THR A 88 -24.13 -16.30 17.30
C THR A 88 -24.59 -14.99 17.98
N GLY A 89 -25.23 -14.10 17.24
CA GLY A 89 -25.64 -12.77 17.71
C GLY A 89 -24.78 -11.66 17.12
N LEU A 90 -24.75 -10.50 17.80
CA LEU A 90 -23.96 -9.35 17.37
C LEU A 90 -22.46 -9.67 17.46
N SER A 91 -21.73 -9.33 16.40
CA SER A 91 -20.28 -9.42 16.29
C SER A 91 -19.71 -8.07 15.85
N ALA A 92 -18.44 -7.84 16.13
CA ALA A 92 -17.74 -6.66 15.65
C ALA A 92 -16.30 -6.99 15.23
N CYS A 93 -15.85 -6.36 14.17
CA CYS A 93 -14.46 -6.37 13.71
C CYS A 93 -13.95 -4.94 13.72
N PHE A 94 -12.71 -4.73 14.17
CA PHE A 94 -12.05 -3.44 14.18
C PHE A 94 -10.70 -3.56 13.51
N ARG A 95 -10.34 -2.54 12.73
CA ARG A 95 -8.99 -2.34 12.21
C ARG A 95 -8.41 -1.07 12.82
N VAL A 96 -7.20 -1.18 13.34
CA VAL A 96 -6.45 -0.01 13.85
C VAL A 96 -5.99 0.84 12.67
N ILE A 97 -6.26 2.14 12.74
CA ILE A 97 -5.68 3.15 11.84
C ILE A 97 -4.43 3.67 12.53
N MET A 98 -3.30 3.55 11.83
CA MET A 98 -2.01 3.90 12.41
C MET A 98 -1.88 5.42 12.51
N PRO A 99 -1.72 5.99 13.72
CA PRO A 99 -1.63 7.44 13.88
C PRO A 99 -0.31 8.00 13.39
N ARG A 100 0.74 7.16 13.30
CA ARG A 100 2.07 7.55 12.87
C ARG A 100 2.46 6.76 11.63
N VAL A 101 2.89 7.52 10.63
CA VAL A 101 3.54 6.97 9.44
C VAL A 101 4.98 6.61 9.79
N PRO A 102 5.47 5.40 9.45
CA PRO A 102 6.88 5.06 9.61
C PRO A 102 7.76 6.00 8.78
N GLU A 103 8.93 6.39 9.30
CA GLU A 103 9.91 7.12 8.50
C GLU A 103 10.40 6.26 7.33
N PHE A 104 10.52 6.84 6.14
CA PHE A 104 10.81 6.07 4.91
C PHE A 104 12.16 5.32 4.97
N ASN A 105 13.17 5.93 5.60
CA ASN A 105 14.47 5.31 5.84
C ASN A 105 14.39 4.03 6.73
N THR A 106 13.33 3.85 7.52
CA THR A 106 13.18 2.68 8.43
C THR A 106 12.51 1.49 7.77
N ILE A 107 11.82 1.68 6.64
CA ILE A 107 11.04 0.60 5.99
C ILE A 107 11.87 -0.26 5.03
N GLY A 108 13.16 0.05 4.85
CA GLY A 108 14.15 -0.83 4.20
C GLY A 108 14.44 -0.53 2.73
N PHE A 109 13.95 0.60 2.19
CA PHE A 109 14.34 1.06 0.86
C PHE A 109 15.67 1.84 0.87
N PRO A 110 16.43 1.85 -0.23
CA PRO A 110 17.59 2.72 -0.38
C PRO A 110 17.18 4.21 -0.34
N ALA A 111 18.03 5.06 0.25
CA ALA A 111 17.77 6.50 0.41
C ALA A 111 17.44 7.23 -0.91
N PHE A 112 18.05 6.81 -2.03
CA PHE A 112 17.81 7.45 -3.33
C PHE A 112 16.34 7.41 -3.76
N VAL A 113 15.55 6.44 -3.27
CA VAL A 113 14.12 6.35 -3.59
C VAL A 113 13.38 7.55 -3.03
N GLU A 114 13.63 7.89 -1.77
CA GLU A 114 13.07 9.07 -1.12
C GLU A 114 13.54 10.35 -1.81
N GLU A 115 14.86 10.50 -1.99
CA GLU A 115 15.47 11.69 -2.60
C GLU A 115 14.89 11.99 -3.99
N LYS A 116 14.75 10.95 -4.83
CA LYS A 116 14.20 11.07 -6.18
C LYS A 116 12.73 11.44 -6.17
N LEU A 117 11.95 10.88 -5.25
CA LEU A 117 10.51 11.12 -5.17
C LEU A 117 10.16 12.44 -4.50
N VAL A 118 10.92 12.87 -3.49
CA VAL A 118 10.75 14.19 -2.85
C VAL A 118 11.11 15.31 -3.82
N SER A 119 12.17 15.14 -4.63
CA SER A 119 12.63 16.16 -5.59
C SER A 119 11.76 16.25 -6.85
N ALA A 120 11.06 15.18 -7.23
CA ALA A 120 10.25 15.18 -8.45
C ALA A 120 9.07 16.18 -8.40
N SER A 121 8.95 17.03 -9.42
CA SER A 121 7.83 17.98 -9.55
C SER A 121 6.54 17.30 -9.98
N SER A 122 6.63 16.35 -10.91
CA SER A 122 5.50 15.70 -11.57
C SER A 122 5.85 14.27 -11.99
N GLY A 123 4.84 13.51 -12.44
CA GLY A 123 5.01 12.18 -13.01
C GLY A 123 4.18 11.12 -12.29
N LEU A 124 4.35 9.86 -12.69
CA LEU A 124 3.62 8.71 -12.17
C LEU A 124 4.55 7.76 -11.41
N VAL A 125 4.21 7.49 -10.16
CA VAL A 125 4.92 6.58 -9.27
C VAL A 125 4.00 5.44 -8.87
N LEU A 126 4.41 4.22 -9.14
CA LEU A 126 3.60 3.04 -8.87
C LEU A 126 4.25 2.16 -7.82
N VAL A 127 3.56 1.94 -6.71
CA VAL A 127 3.96 0.95 -5.70
C VAL A 127 3.13 -0.30 -5.91
N VAL A 128 3.77 -1.40 -6.29
CA VAL A 128 3.09 -2.62 -6.73
C VAL A 128 3.46 -3.82 -5.90
N GLY A 129 2.53 -4.77 -5.82
CA GLY A 129 2.71 -6.01 -5.09
C GLY A 129 1.37 -6.60 -4.67
N PRO A 130 1.35 -7.89 -4.27
CA PRO A 130 0.17 -8.52 -3.70
C PRO A 130 -0.39 -7.79 -2.47
N THR A 131 -1.60 -8.17 -2.05
CA THR A 131 -2.22 -7.69 -0.81
C THR A 131 -1.35 -8.02 0.41
N GLY A 132 -1.25 -7.10 1.37
CA GLY A 132 -0.53 -7.34 2.63
C GLY A 132 1.00 -7.26 2.55
N GLN A 133 1.54 -6.76 1.43
CA GLN A 133 2.98 -6.59 1.21
C GLN A 133 3.53 -5.20 1.55
N GLY A 134 2.74 -4.37 2.25
CA GLY A 134 3.18 -3.07 2.78
C GLY A 134 3.07 -1.88 1.81
N LYS A 135 2.28 -1.97 0.73
CA LYS A 135 2.17 -0.90 -0.28
C LYS A 135 1.68 0.41 0.32
N SER A 136 0.62 0.32 1.13
CA SER A 136 0.03 1.46 1.84
C SER A 136 1.05 2.10 2.79
N THR A 137 1.86 1.29 3.49
CA THR A 137 2.97 1.79 4.33
C THR A 137 3.99 2.55 3.49
N THR A 138 4.46 1.98 2.37
CA THR A 138 5.43 2.66 1.48
C THR A 138 4.88 3.99 0.95
N LEU A 139 3.65 4.00 0.45
CA LEU A 139 3.02 5.23 -0.05
C LEU A 139 2.83 6.27 1.06
N ALA A 140 2.34 5.86 2.23
CA ALA A 140 2.18 6.76 3.35
C ALA A 140 3.53 7.38 3.76
N SER A 141 4.59 6.58 3.89
CA SER A 141 5.94 7.06 4.21
C SER A 141 6.47 8.05 3.18
N LEU A 142 6.25 7.80 1.88
CA LEU A 142 6.64 8.71 0.81
C LEU A 142 5.83 10.01 0.81
N LEU A 143 4.51 9.93 1.01
CA LEU A 143 3.64 11.11 1.12
C LEU A 143 4.02 11.95 2.34
N GLN A 144 4.30 11.31 3.48
CA GLN A 144 4.73 11.96 4.70
C GLN A 144 6.07 12.69 4.50
N ALA A 145 7.07 12.03 3.93
CA ALA A 145 8.36 12.65 3.61
C ALA A 145 8.18 13.86 2.68
N ARG A 146 7.34 13.71 1.65
CA ARG A 146 7.05 14.78 0.70
C ARG A 146 6.31 15.97 1.33
N ALA A 147 5.33 15.70 2.20
CA ALA A 147 4.55 16.70 2.93
C ALA A 147 5.40 17.52 3.90
N LEU A 148 6.47 16.94 4.43
CA LEU A 148 7.43 17.60 5.32
C LEU A 148 8.53 18.35 4.55
N ALA A 149 8.90 17.86 3.37
CA ALA A 149 10.00 18.42 2.59
C ALA A 149 9.65 19.74 1.89
N ARG A 150 8.38 19.95 1.51
CA ARG A 150 7.95 21.18 0.83
C ARG A 150 6.45 21.45 1.01
N PRO A 151 6.02 22.73 1.14
CA PRO A 151 4.61 23.12 1.13
C PRO A 151 3.94 22.76 -0.19
N GLN A 152 2.86 21.98 -0.15
CA GLN A 152 2.06 21.64 -1.33
C GLN A 152 0.67 21.15 -0.91
N HIS A 153 -0.24 21.00 -1.88
CA HIS A 153 -1.51 20.32 -1.67
C HIS A 153 -1.41 18.83 -2.02
N ILE A 154 -1.60 17.98 -1.02
CA ILE A 154 -1.64 16.52 -1.13
C ILE A 154 -3.07 16.05 -0.93
N LEU A 155 -3.63 15.42 -1.95
CA LEU A 155 -4.94 14.81 -1.94
C LEU A 155 -4.80 13.29 -2.05
N THR A 156 -5.50 12.53 -1.22
CA THR A 156 -5.55 11.07 -1.31
C THR A 156 -6.98 10.57 -1.52
N ILE A 157 -7.10 9.47 -2.26
CA ILE A 157 -8.34 8.73 -2.45
C ILE A 157 -8.06 7.29 -2.06
N GLU A 158 -8.70 6.80 -1.01
CA GLU A 158 -8.33 5.55 -0.33
C GLU A 158 -9.55 4.68 0.01
N ASP A 159 -9.38 3.36 0.07
CA ASP A 159 -10.41 2.40 0.47
C ASP A 159 -9.86 1.31 1.41
N PRO A 160 -9.86 1.54 2.75
CA PRO A 160 -10.04 2.81 3.45
C PRO A 160 -8.72 3.57 3.67
N ILE A 161 -8.80 4.70 4.37
CA ILE A 161 -7.62 5.41 4.90
C ILE A 161 -6.92 4.53 5.95
N GLU A 162 -5.66 4.18 5.71
CA GLU A 162 -4.85 3.33 6.61
C GLU A 162 -3.94 4.13 7.56
N TYR A 163 -3.40 5.25 7.06
CA TYR A 163 -2.47 6.13 7.78
C TYR A 163 -2.96 7.57 7.70
N LEU A 164 -2.74 8.33 8.77
CA LEU A 164 -2.97 9.77 8.75
C LEU A 164 -1.69 10.48 8.38
N ILE A 165 -1.70 11.18 7.25
CA ILE A 165 -0.56 11.99 6.82
C ILE A 165 -0.68 13.35 7.50
N GLN A 166 0.37 13.78 8.19
CA GLN A 166 0.38 15.01 8.97
C GLN A 166 1.43 15.98 8.42
N SER A 167 1.07 17.25 8.24
CA SER A 167 2.03 18.31 7.93
C SER A 167 1.55 19.63 8.49
N HIS A 168 2.49 20.46 8.92
CA HIS A 168 2.22 21.85 9.29
C HIS A 168 2.21 22.76 8.06
N ASP A 169 3.07 22.48 7.06
CA ASP A 169 3.33 23.38 5.94
C ASP A 169 2.60 22.95 4.65
N SER A 170 2.14 21.70 4.56
CA SER A 170 1.35 21.19 3.43
C SER A 170 -0.13 21.06 3.78
N VAL A 171 -1.00 21.32 2.81
CA VAL A 171 -2.42 20.99 2.90
C VAL A 171 -2.56 19.50 2.59
N VAL A 172 -3.07 18.73 3.55
CA VAL A 172 -3.29 17.29 3.38
C VAL A 172 -4.78 17.00 3.51
N GLN A 173 -5.38 16.46 2.46
CA GLN A 173 -6.79 16.04 2.44
C GLN A 173 -6.87 14.57 2.03
N GLN A 174 -7.47 13.74 2.90
CA GLN A 174 -7.62 12.31 2.63
C GLN A 174 -9.09 11.98 2.49
N ARG A 175 -9.47 11.35 1.37
CA ARG A 175 -10.85 11.01 1.04
C ARG A 175 -11.03 9.50 1.01
N GLU A 176 -11.96 9.01 1.79
CA GLU A 176 -12.31 7.59 1.86
C GLU A 176 -13.47 7.25 0.91
N ILE A 177 -13.30 6.18 0.11
CA ILE A 177 -14.36 5.64 -0.75
C ILE A 177 -15.56 5.21 0.11
N GLY A 178 -16.77 5.53 -0.35
CA GLY A 178 -18.03 5.25 0.33
C GLY A 178 -18.39 6.23 1.44
N ARG A 179 -17.43 7.03 1.94
CA ARG A 179 -17.66 8.04 3.00
C ARG A 179 -17.55 9.46 2.47
N ASP A 180 -16.42 9.80 1.87
CA ASP A 180 -16.07 11.16 1.42
C ASP A 180 -16.17 11.31 -0.11
N VAL A 181 -16.18 10.18 -0.83
CA VAL A 181 -16.34 10.10 -2.28
C VAL A 181 -16.95 8.76 -2.68
N LEU A 182 -17.67 8.70 -3.79
CA LEU A 182 -18.40 7.49 -4.20
C LEU A 182 -17.47 6.34 -4.61
N ASP A 183 -16.48 6.64 -5.44
CA ASP A 183 -15.52 5.67 -5.98
C ASP A 183 -14.24 6.40 -6.44
N TYR A 184 -13.23 5.63 -6.87
CA TYR A 184 -11.95 6.16 -7.33
C TYR A 184 -12.09 7.06 -8.56
N GLU A 185 -12.97 6.74 -9.50
CA GLU A 185 -13.12 7.51 -10.73
C GLU A 185 -13.71 8.90 -10.43
N ALA A 186 -14.77 8.95 -9.63
CA ALA A 186 -15.36 10.19 -9.14
C ALA A 186 -14.36 11.03 -8.35
N GLY A 187 -13.52 10.41 -7.52
CA GLY A 187 -12.47 11.10 -6.79
C GLY A 187 -11.40 11.71 -7.70
N ILE A 188 -10.92 10.96 -8.69
CA ILE A 188 -9.89 11.43 -9.64
C ILE A 188 -10.45 12.55 -10.53
N ILE A 189 -11.70 12.46 -10.95
CA ILE A 189 -12.34 13.54 -11.72
C ILE A 189 -12.55 14.78 -10.85
N GLY A 190 -12.96 14.61 -9.60
CA GLY A 190 -13.12 15.69 -8.63
C GLY A 190 -11.80 16.42 -8.38
N SER A 191 -10.71 15.66 -8.22
CA SER A 191 -9.39 16.21 -7.90
C SER A 191 -8.87 17.21 -8.94
N LEU A 192 -9.28 17.10 -10.21
CA LEU A 192 -8.93 18.07 -11.27
C LEU A 192 -9.37 19.52 -10.96
N ARG A 193 -10.29 19.71 -10.02
CA ARG A 193 -10.79 21.03 -9.58
C ARG A 193 -10.50 21.32 -8.12
N GLU A 194 -9.76 20.45 -7.45
CA GLU A 194 -9.39 20.58 -6.03
C GLU A 194 -7.98 21.17 -5.89
N ASP A 195 -7.33 21.54 -7.00
CA ASP A 195 -5.98 22.14 -7.04
C ASP A 195 -4.89 21.32 -6.31
N PRO A 196 -4.79 19.98 -6.51
CA PRO A 196 -3.74 19.19 -5.89
C PRO A 196 -2.39 19.39 -6.60
N ASP A 197 -1.29 19.38 -5.86
CA ASP A 197 0.05 19.18 -6.42
C ASP A 197 0.40 17.69 -6.51
N VAL A 198 -0.13 16.90 -5.56
CA VAL A 198 0.06 15.46 -5.43
C VAL A 198 -1.29 14.78 -5.30
N LEU A 199 -1.55 13.79 -6.14
CA LEU A 199 -2.67 12.88 -5.98
C LEU A 199 -2.17 11.48 -5.64
N MET A 200 -2.65 10.90 -4.54
CA MET A 200 -2.49 9.47 -4.26
C MET A 200 -3.79 8.71 -4.51
N ILE A 201 -3.69 7.64 -5.29
CA ILE A 201 -4.79 6.74 -5.64
C ILE A 201 -4.51 5.38 -4.99
N GLY A 202 -5.33 5.02 -4.01
CA GLY A 202 -5.19 3.80 -3.22
C GLY A 202 -5.04 2.54 -4.06
N GLU A 203 -5.86 2.37 -5.11
CA GLU A 203 -5.75 1.28 -6.06
C GLU A 203 -6.12 1.71 -7.49
N ILE A 204 -5.27 1.39 -8.47
CA ILE A 204 -5.53 1.59 -9.90
C ILE A 204 -5.94 0.24 -10.51
N ARG A 205 -7.25 0.00 -10.59
CA ARG A 205 -7.78 -1.32 -10.96
C ARG A 205 -8.30 -1.40 -12.40
N ASN A 206 -9.09 -0.42 -12.80
CA ASN A 206 -9.89 -0.46 -14.02
C ASN A 206 -9.33 0.47 -15.10
N GLN A 207 -9.74 0.26 -16.35
CA GLN A 207 -9.30 1.08 -17.49
C GLN A 207 -9.60 2.58 -17.30
N SER A 208 -10.77 2.94 -16.78
CA SER A 208 -11.14 4.35 -16.55
C SER A 208 -10.21 5.02 -15.54
N THR A 209 -9.97 4.37 -14.40
CA THR A 209 -9.00 4.83 -13.39
C THR A 209 -7.60 4.99 -13.97
N MET A 210 -7.13 4.02 -14.76
CA MET A 210 -5.82 4.09 -15.44
C MET A 210 -5.74 5.26 -16.41
N ALA A 211 -6.77 5.48 -17.21
CA ALA A 211 -6.83 6.58 -18.17
C ALA A 211 -6.75 7.94 -17.47
N SER A 212 -7.59 8.16 -16.46
CA SER A 212 -7.62 9.41 -15.69
C SER A 212 -6.31 9.65 -14.93
N THR A 213 -5.68 8.58 -14.41
CA THR A 213 -4.34 8.64 -13.78
C THR A 213 -3.29 9.15 -14.76
N LEU A 214 -3.27 8.60 -15.99
CA LEU A 214 -2.31 9.03 -17.02
C LEU A 214 -2.54 10.48 -17.45
N THR A 215 -3.79 10.90 -17.59
CA THR A 215 -4.14 12.29 -17.89
C THR A 215 -3.64 13.26 -16.82
N LEU A 216 -3.81 12.92 -15.53
CA LEU A 216 -3.30 13.76 -14.43
C LEU A 216 -1.78 13.85 -14.41
N ALA A 217 -1.09 12.73 -14.62
CA ALA A 217 0.37 12.74 -14.67
C ALA A 217 0.87 13.57 -15.87
N GLU A 218 0.16 13.56 -16.99
CA GLU A 218 0.46 14.37 -18.18
C GLU A 218 0.25 15.87 -17.97
N THR A 219 -0.69 16.28 -17.11
CA THR A 219 -0.96 17.70 -16.80
C THR A 219 0.00 18.29 -15.76
N GLY A 220 1.08 17.57 -15.41
CA GLY A 220 2.14 18.08 -14.53
C GLY A 220 1.93 17.79 -13.05
N HIS A 221 0.97 16.95 -12.68
CA HIS A 221 0.78 16.51 -11.30
C HIS A 221 1.76 15.40 -10.93
N MET A 222 2.08 15.28 -9.65
CA MET A 222 2.67 14.05 -9.11
C MET A 222 1.54 13.09 -8.76
N VAL A 223 1.47 11.96 -9.45
CA VAL A 223 0.48 10.92 -9.20
C VAL A 223 1.16 9.70 -8.62
N MET A 224 0.70 9.26 -7.44
CA MET A 224 1.16 8.04 -6.80
C MET A 224 0.00 7.04 -6.73
N GLY A 225 0.26 5.76 -6.92
CA GLY A 225 -0.79 4.77 -6.72
C GLY A 225 -0.32 3.34 -6.65
N THR A 226 -1.25 2.43 -6.37
CA THR A 226 -0.94 1.00 -6.26
C THR A 226 -1.58 0.13 -7.33
N LEU A 227 -0.90 -0.97 -7.66
CA LEU A 227 -1.44 -2.07 -8.45
C LEU A 227 -1.06 -3.41 -7.83
N HIS A 228 -1.83 -4.45 -8.17
CA HIS A 228 -1.61 -5.82 -7.71
C HIS A 228 -0.80 -6.66 -8.71
N THR A 229 0.32 -6.11 -9.17
CA THR A 229 1.31 -6.76 -10.04
C THR A 229 2.59 -7.05 -9.25
N ASN A 230 3.38 -8.03 -9.69
CA ASN A 230 4.55 -8.51 -8.93
C ASN A 230 5.89 -7.92 -9.40
N THR A 231 5.92 -7.34 -10.61
CA THR A 231 7.11 -6.79 -11.26
C THR A 231 6.77 -5.52 -12.06
N ALA A 232 7.78 -4.74 -12.38
CA ALA A 232 7.67 -3.52 -13.18
C ALA A 232 7.22 -3.83 -14.61
N VAL A 233 7.76 -4.90 -15.21
CA VAL A 233 7.33 -5.39 -16.53
C VAL A 233 5.85 -5.74 -16.52
N GLN A 234 5.41 -6.55 -15.54
CA GLN A 234 3.99 -6.94 -15.43
C GLN A 234 3.08 -5.72 -15.21
N THR A 235 3.57 -4.71 -14.48
CA THR A 235 2.83 -3.47 -14.24
C THR A 235 2.59 -2.69 -15.53
N ILE A 236 3.63 -2.50 -16.35
CA ILE A 236 3.51 -1.80 -17.65
C ILE A 236 2.60 -2.61 -18.58
N THR A 237 2.80 -3.92 -18.68
CA THR A 237 1.94 -4.80 -19.51
C THR A 237 0.48 -4.74 -19.07
N ARG A 238 0.19 -4.78 -17.76
CA ARG A 238 -1.18 -4.67 -17.24
C ARG A 238 -1.86 -3.35 -17.62
N PHE A 239 -1.12 -2.24 -17.60
CA PHE A 239 -1.65 -0.98 -18.09
C PHE A 239 -2.06 -1.11 -19.56
N LEU A 240 -1.18 -1.59 -20.44
CA LEU A 240 -1.46 -1.70 -21.87
C LEU A 240 -2.60 -2.67 -22.20
N ASP A 241 -2.65 -3.81 -21.51
CA ASP A 241 -3.67 -4.83 -21.73
C ASP A 241 -5.07 -4.39 -21.31
N SER A 242 -5.16 -3.34 -20.48
CA SER A 242 -6.44 -2.74 -20.08
C SER A 242 -7.06 -1.85 -21.17
N PHE A 243 -6.35 -1.58 -22.27
CA PHE A 243 -6.82 -0.76 -23.38
C PHE A 243 -6.93 -1.53 -24.69
N THR A 244 -7.77 -1.05 -25.60
CA THR A 244 -7.96 -1.66 -26.91
C THR A 244 -6.69 -1.52 -27.78
N PRO A 245 -6.45 -2.40 -28.77
CA PRO A 245 -5.27 -2.34 -29.63
C PRO A 245 -5.03 -0.97 -30.28
N GLU A 246 -6.09 -0.24 -30.59
CA GLU A 246 -6.05 1.09 -31.20
C GLU A 246 -5.56 2.17 -30.23
N GLN A 247 -5.86 2.02 -28.94
CA GLN A 247 -5.48 2.96 -27.88
C GLN A 247 -4.05 2.71 -27.37
N ARG A 248 -3.55 1.46 -27.46
CA ARG A 248 -2.23 1.07 -26.90
C ARG A 248 -1.06 1.95 -27.36
N PRO A 249 -0.92 2.36 -28.63
CA PRO A 249 0.17 3.24 -29.04
C PRO A 249 0.20 4.56 -28.28
N GLN A 250 -0.98 5.16 -28.05
CA GLN A 250 -1.11 6.39 -27.26
C GLN A 250 -0.73 6.16 -25.80
N VAL A 251 -1.26 5.10 -25.18
CA VAL A 251 -0.97 4.74 -23.78
C VAL A 251 0.52 4.47 -23.57
N ARG A 252 1.19 3.78 -24.51
CA ARG A 252 2.66 3.59 -24.47
C ARG A 252 3.40 4.92 -24.50
N SER A 253 2.96 5.86 -25.34
CA SER A 253 3.56 7.19 -25.41
C SER A 253 3.40 7.97 -24.10
N GLN A 254 2.20 7.92 -23.50
CA GLN A 254 1.91 8.56 -22.21
C GLN A 254 2.74 7.94 -21.09
N LEU A 255 2.75 6.61 -20.96
CA LEU A 255 3.58 5.91 -19.96
C LEU A 255 5.07 6.24 -20.13
N ALA A 256 5.59 6.20 -21.36
CA ALA A 256 6.99 6.50 -21.64
C ALA A 256 7.39 7.94 -21.29
N SER A 257 6.43 8.86 -21.23
CA SER A 257 6.66 10.28 -20.94
C SER A 257 6.42 10.63 -19.48
N ASN A 258 5.45 9.98 -18.84
CA ASN A 258 4.95 10.36 -17.52
C ASN A 258 5.35 9.40 -16.40
N LEU A 259 5.64 8.12 -16.70
CA LEU A 259 6.14 7.20 -15.68
C LEU A 259 7.44 7.76 -15.09
N SER A 260 7.62 7.65 -13.79
CA SER A 260 8.84 8.09 -13.09
C SER A 260 9.54 6.90 -12.43
N MET A 261 8.78 6.08 -11.72
CA MET A 261 9.29 4.94 -10.98
C MET A 261 8.22 3.87 -10.79
N ILE A 262 8.63 2.61 -10.81
CA ILE A 262 7.85 1.48 -10.30
C ILE A 262 8.63 0.81 -9.19
N ILE A 263 7.99 0.64 -8.04
CA ILE A 263 8.52 -0.05 -6.86
C ILE A 263 7.69 -1.32 -6.67
N SER A 264 8.23 -2.47 -7.03
CA SER A 264 7.60 -3.76 -6.76
C SER A 264 8.09 -4.31 -5.43
N GLN A 265 7.20 -4.68 -4.50
CA GLN A 265 7.57 -5.08 -3.15
C GLN A 265 6.95 -6.39 -2.69
N ARG A 266 7.71 -7.14 -1.89
CA ARG A 266 7.25 -8.36 -1.20
C ARG A 266 7.86 -8.39 0.21
N LEU A 267 7.05 -8.71 1.21
CA LEU A 267 7.55 -8.98 2.55
C LEU A 267 7.89 -10.47 2.68
N VAL A 268 9.12 -10.74 3.08
CA VAL A 268 9.73 -12.08 3.11
C VAL A 268 10.00 -12.45 4.58
N PRO A 269 9.76 -13.71 5.01
CA PRO A 269 10.06 -14.13 6.37
C PRO A 269 11.54 -13.94 6.73
N ARG A 270 11.82 -13.43 7.93
CA ARG A 270 13.20 -13.30 8.43
C ARG A 270 13.78 -14.67 8.82
N ALA A 271 15.09 -14.81 8.71
CA ALA A 271 15.82 -16.03 9.09
C ALA A 271 15.68 -16.40 10.57
N ASN A 272 15.48 -15.41 11.44
CA ASN A 272 15.25 -15.63 12.87
C ASN A 272 13.83 -16.11 13.22
N GLY A 273 12.93 -16.21 12.24
CA GLY A 273 11.54 -16.60 12.43
C GLY A 273 10.63 -15.50 13.00
N GLU A 274 11.18 -14.32 13.31
CA GLU A 274 10.43 -13.21 13.90
C GLU A 274 10.18 -12.10 12.87
N GLY A 275 8.94 -11.94 12.45
CA GLY A 275 8.53 -10.88 11.55
C GLY A 275 8.98 -11.09 10.11
N ARG A 276 9.02 -9.99 9.35
CA ARG A 276 9.29 -9.99 7.91
C ARG A 276 10.29 -8.89 7.55
N VAL A 277 10.92 -9.03 6.40
CA VAL A 277 11.81 -8.02 5.80
C VAL A 277 11.35 -7.72 4.37
N LEU A 278 11.55 -6.49 3.94
CA LEU A 278 11.20 -6.03 2.60
C LEU A 278 12.23 -6.53 1.57
N ALA A 279 11.77 -7.26 0.57
CA ALA A 279 12.46 -7.44 -0.71
C ALA A 279 11.74 -6.62 -1.78
N PHE A 280 12.50 -6.06 -2.71
CA PHE A 280 11.95 -5.12 -3.68
C PHE A 280 12.65 -5.17 -5.05
N GLU A 281 11.95 -4.67 -6.05
CA GLU A 281 12.45 -4.33 -7.38
C GLU A 281 12.15 -2.84 -7.61
N ILE A 282 13.12 -2.10 -8.14
CA ILE A 282 12.98 -0.67 -8.43
C ILE A 282 13.32 -0.47 -9.91
N LEU A 283 12.34 -0.02 -10.69
CA LEU A 283 12.53 0.49 -12.04
C LEU A 283 12.43 2.01 -11.99
N THR A 284 13.43 2.71 -12.51
CA THR A 284 13.35 4.15 -12.76
C THR A 284 13.36 4.44 -14.25
N MET A 285 12.77 5.57 -14.65
CA MET A 285 12.72 5.93 -16.07
C MET A 285 14.02 6.58 -16.54
N ASN A 286 14.52 6.11 -17.68
CA ASN A 286 15.59 6.73 -18.48
C ASN A 286 15.20 6.68 -19.97
N TYR A 287 16.05 7.22 -20.85
CA TYR A 287 15.79 7.22 -22.29
C TYR A 287 15.61 5.83 -22.90
N ALA A 288 16.36 4.82 -22.42
CA ALA A 288 16.28 3.45 -22.93
C ALA A 288 14.95 2.79 -22.55
N ILE A 289 14.55 2.90 -21.27
CA ILE A 289 13.26 2.36 -20.79
C ILE A 289 12.10 3.04 -21.51
N ALA A 290 12.10 4.38 -21.60
CA ALA A 290 11.07 5.11 -22.33
C ALA A 290 10.96 4.66 -23.79
N ASN A 291 12.09 4.47 -24.47
CA ASN A 291 12.08 3.97 -25.85
C ASN A 291 11.57 2.53 -25.96
N TYR A 292 11.92 1.64 -25.04
CA TYR A 292 11.41 0.27 -25.02
C TYR A 292 9.90 0.21 -24.78
N ILE A 293 9.35 1.08 -23.92
CA ILE A 293 7.90 1.21 -23.75
C ILE A 293 7.26 1.69 -25.06
N ARG A 294 7.79 2.74 -25.73
CA ARG A 294 7.23 3.24 -27.00
C ARG A 294 7.24 2.19 -28.12
N GLN A 295 8.29 1.38 -28.17
CA GLN A 295 8.52 0.36 -29.21
C GLN A 295 7.91 -1.03 -28.89
N ASP A 296 7.16 -1.17 -27.80
CA ASP A 296 6.60 -2.47 -27.36
C ASP A 296 7.63 -3.54 -26.97
N LYS A 297 8.83 -3.13 -26.58
CA LYS A 297 9.94 -4.02 -26.19
C LYS A 297 10.04 -4.17 -24.66
N ILE A 298 8.90 -4.22 -23.98
CA ILE A 298 8.80 -4.21 -22.51
C ILE A 298 9.54 -5.41 -21.90
N PHE A 299 9.51 -6.56 -22.57
CA PHE A 299 10.23 -7.77 -22.16
C PHE A 299 11.76 -7.60 -22.10
N GLN A 300 12.32 -6.56 -22.72
CA GLN A 300 13.76 -6.27 -22.68
C GLN A 300 14.17 -5.35 -21.51
N ILE A 301 13.21 -4.77 -20.78
CA ILE A 301 13.48 -3.89 -19.64
C ILE A 301 14.38 -4.55 -18.57
N PRO A 302 14.20 -5.83 -18.19
CA PRO A 302 15.07 -6.47 -17.20
C PRO A 302 16.56 -6.43 -17.57
N ASN A 303 16.91 -6.54 -18.85
CA ASN A 303 18.31 -6.45 -19.31
C ASN A 303 18.89 -5.05 -19.11
N VAL A 304 18.07 -4.01 -19.32
CA VAL A 304 18.46 -2.62 -19.06
C VAL A 304 18.65 -2.40 -17.57
N MET A 305 17.74 -2.91 -16.73
CA MET A 305 17.88 -2.82 -15.28
C MET A 305 19.14 -3.55 -14.78
N GLN A 306 19.43 -4.74 -15.31
CA GLN A 306 20.62 -5.52 -14.95
C GLN A 306 21.93 -4.80 -15.29
N THR A 307 21.93 -4.00 -16.35
CA THR A 307 23.12 -3.29 -16.85
C THR A 307 23.14 -1.82 -16.46
N ASP A 308 22.21 -1.38 -15.60
CA ASP A 308 22.16 0.00 -15.12
C ASP A 308 23.39 0.31 -14.27
N SER A 309 24.15 1.32 -14.69
CA SER A 309 25.33 1.79 -13.95
C SER A 309 25.01 2.89 -12.95
N SER A 310 23.80 3.44 -12.98
CA SER A 310 23.40 4.53 -12.07
C SER A 310 23.16 4.06 -10.64
N GLY A 311 22.92 2.75 -10.45
CA GLY A 311 22.54 2.18 -9.15
C GLY A 311 21.12 2.55 -8.72
N GLN A 312 20.31 3.15 -9.62
CA GLN A 312 18.94 3.57 -9.35
C GLN A 312 17.90 2.58 -9.89
N MET A 313 18.35 1.47 -10.49
CA MET A 313 17.51 0.32 -10.81
C MET A 313 18.01 -0.89 -10.05
N ILE A 314 17.07 -1.65 -9.48
CA ILE A 314 17.38 -2.83 -8.68
C ILE A 314 16.43 -3.93 -9.11
N LEU A 315 16.99 -5.07 -9.55
CA LEU A 315 16.24 -6.28 -9.80
C LEU A 315 15.80 -6.93 -8.50
N PHE A 316 14.66 -7.62 -8.51
CA PHE A 316 14.14 -8.30 -7.33
C PHE A 316 15.16 -9.31 -6.74
N GLU A 317 15.82 -10.07 -7.62
CA GLU A 317 16.81 -11.07 -7.25
C GLU A 317 18.07 -10.43 -6.61
N GLN A 318 18.46 -9.21 -7.01
CA GLN A 318 19.56 -8.48 -6.36
C GLN A 318 19.19 -8.04 -4.94
N SER A 319 17.93 -7.66 -4.71
CA SER A 319 17.42 -7.37 -3.37
C SER A 319 17.46 -8.63 -2.49
N LEU A 320 17.02 -9.78 -3.01
CA LEU A 320 17.10 -11.06 -2.28
C LEU A 320 18.54 -11.46 -1.94
N VAL A 321 19.48 -11.33 -2.88
CA VAL A 321 20.92 -11.58 -2.65
C VAL A 321 21.44 -10.71 -1.50
N SER A 322 21.09 -9.42 -1.50
CA SER A 322 21.51 -8.48 -0.45
C SER A 322 20.96 -8.87 0.93
N LEU A 323 19.73 -9.36 0.98
CA LEU A 323 19.11 -9.86 2.22
C LEU A 323 19.77 -11.15 2.72
N VAL A 324 20.17 -12.05 1.82
CA VAL A 324 20.92 -13.27 2.17
C VAL A 324 22.31 -12.91 2.71
N MET A 325 23.04 -12.04 2.02
CA MET A 325 24.39 -11.61 2.43
C MET A 325 24.38 -10.90 3.79
N SER A 326 23.34 -10.13 4.08
CA SER A 326 23.11 -9.51 5.38
C SER A 326 22.49 -10.45 6.43
N LYS A 327 22.34 -11.74 6.12
CA LYS A 327 21.79 -12.80 6.98
C LYS A 327 20.36 -12.52 7.48
N GLN A 328 19.60 -11.70 6.75
CA GLN A 328 18.22 -11.36 7.11
C GLN A 328 17.23 -12.44 6.68
N ILE A 329 17.54 -13.18 5.61
CA ILE A 329 16.76 -14.33 5.12
C ILE A 329 17.69 -15.50 4.84
N THR A 330 17.15 -16.72 4.75
CA THR A 330 17.92 -17.91 4.36
C THR A 330 17.95 -18.07 2.84
N ASN A 331 18.84 -18.93 2.34
CA ASN A 331 18.97 -19.23 0.91
C ASN A 331 17.69 -19.89 0.38
N GLU A 332 17.07 -20.77 1.16
CA GLU A 332 15.83 -21.46 0.83
C GLU A 332 14.69 -20.44 0.64
N VAL A 333 14.57 -19.49 1.58
CA VAL A 333 13.58 -18.41 1.50
C VAL A 333 13.81 -17.54 0.27
N ALA A 334 15.06 -17.21 -0.06
CA ALA A 334 15.36 -16.46 -1.28
C ALA A 334 14.91 -17.23 -2.55
N TYR A 335 15.19 -18.53 -2.65
CA TYR A 335 14.77 -19.35 -3.79
C TYR A 335 13.25 -19.56 -3.88
N GLU A 336 12.56 -19.60 -2.74
CA GLU A 336 11.09 -19.71 -2.69
C GLU A 336 10.43 -18.44 -3.28
N TYR A 337 10.98 -17.27 -2.95
CA TYR A 337 10.38 -15.97 -3.31
C TYR A 337 10.90 -15.37 -4.62
N ALA A 338 11.98 -15.90 -5.19
CA ALA A 338 12.56 -15.42 -6.45
C ALA A 338 11.54 -15.44 -7.61
N THR A 339 11.57 -14.40 -8.43
CA THR A 339 10.79 -14.35 -9.67
C THR A 339 11.47 -15.18 -10.74
N ASP A 340 12.79 -15.05 -10.84
CA ASP A 340 13.65 -15.83 -11.72
C ASP A 340 14.70 -16.59 -10.90
N LYS A 341 14.47 -17.90 -10.72
CA LYS A 341 15.37 -18.79 -9.96
C LYS A 341 16.72 -19.00 -10.66
N ASN A 342 16.77 -18.91 -11.99
CA ASN A 342 18.02 -19.07 -12.73
C ASN A 342 18.88 -17.83 -12.58
N GLN A 343 18.26 -16.64 -12.65
CA GLN A 343 18.96 -15.38 -12.38
C GLN A 343 19.43 -15.30 -10.93
N LEU A 344 18.61 -15.70 -9.95
CA LEU A 344 19.03 -15.77 -8.55
C LEU A 344 20.24 -16.70 -8.39
N LYS A 345 20.21 -17.88 -9.00
CA LYS A 345 21.32 -18.84 -8.94
C LYS A 345 22.61 -18.24 -9.51
N ALA A 346 22.55 -17.60 -10.68
CA ALA A 346 23.71 -16.93 -11.27
C ALA A 346 24.26 -15.82 -10.38
N LEU A 347 23.40 -15.06 -9.70
CA LEU A 347 23.81 -14.04 -8.74
C LEU A 347 24.40 -14.64 -7.47
N PHE A 348 23.92 -15.79 -6.99
CA PHE A 348 24.51 -16.50 -5.85
C PHE A 348 25.93 -16.97 -6.19
N GLU A 349 26.12 -17.57 -7.36
CA GLU A 349 27.43 -17.98 -7.86
C GLU A 349 28.39 -16.78 -7.95
N LEU A 350 27.93 -15.65 -8.50
CA LEU A 350 28.72 -14.41 -8.60
C LEU A 350 29.16 -13.88 -7.22
N ASN A 351 28.31 -14.01 -6.20
CA ASN A 351 28.54 -13.48 -4.85
C ASN A 351 29.13 -14.53 -3.89
N ASN A 352 29.52 -15.71 -4.38
CA ASN A 352 30.04 -16.83 -3.58
C ASN A 352 29.10 -17.25 -2.43
N ILE A 353 27.79 -17.23 -2.69
CA ILE A 353 26.74 -17.70 -1.78
C ILE A 353 26.50 -19.18 -2.09
N SER A 354 26.79 -20.04 -1.10
CA SER A 354 26.70 -21.50 -1.19
C SER A 354 25.30 -22.05 -1.03
#